data_AF-A0A5N6BMI5-F1
#
_entry.id   AF-A0A5N6BMI5-F1
#
_cell.length_a   1.000
_cell.length_b   1.000
_cell.length_c   1.000
_cell.angle_alpha   90.00
_cell.angle_beta   90.00
_cell.angle_gamma   90.00
#
_symmetry.space_group_name_H-M   'P 1'
#
loop_
_entity.id
_entity.type
_entity.pdbx_description
1 polymer ?
#
loop_
_entity_poly.entity_id
_entity_poly.type
_entity_poly.pdbx_seq_one_letter_code
_entity_poly.pdbx_strand_id
1 'polypeptide(L)'
;MIGAFLLLPALGGTARATSAGDVVEASRTTVYLVPGKLLEVPVKAWHLRYRSTSATGEPNVVSGTLLVPDSPYPLGRRPIAGYAVGTHGMGDQCAPSAAMAGGTEAELAIMSLMLLKGWAVAVTDYEGLGTPGDHTYMAGLSQGHAVLDSIRAATRVPGANLSGSAPIVVMGYSQGGSSAAWAAQLQPSYAPELRLKGVAAGGVPADLRAVADHLDGTGDFGLAAAAGIGLDAAYPELHLESYLTPEGAALFGDARDDCVSDLRAEFGGRRLAEFTTADVLNLPDWRARLAENRLGASAPRVPLFLYHAKGDEIIPYEVGGTLRKEYCAQGVNVLWTSLPAGSHVLGAVEGGPLAVAWLATRVAGLPAIPNC
;
A
#
# COMPACT_ATOMS: atom_id res chain seq x y z
N MET A 1 -25.04 64.03 -4.14
CA MET A 1 -25.16 62.57 -4.36
C MET A 1 -23.78 61.98 -4.26
N ILE A 2 -23.50 61.14 -3.25
CA ILE A 2 -22.21 60.47 -3.06
C ILE A 2 -22.49 58.97 -3.18
N GLY A 3 -21.98 58.33 -4.22
CA GLY A 3 -22.11 56.89 -4.43
C GLY A 3 -21.04 56.14 -3.65
N ALA A 4 -21.41 55.54 -2.52
CA ALA A 4 -20.53 54.64 -1.79
C ALA A 4 -20.62 53.23 -2.40
N PHE A 5 -19.57 52.82 -3.13
CA PHE A 5 -19.41 51.42 -3.54
C PHE A 5 -19.06 50.56 -2.33
N LEU A 6 -20.00 49.72 -1.90
CA LEU A 6 -19.75 48.66 -0.91
C LEU A 6 -18.99 47.50 -1.57
N LEU A 7 -17.69 47.42 -1.30
CA LEU A 7 -16.88 46.23 -1.58
C LEU A 7 -17.29 45.10 -0.63
N LEU A 8 -18.07 44.14 -1.13
CA LEU A 8 -18.29 42.86 -0.47
C LEU A 8 -17.00 42.03 -0.52
N PRO A 9 -16.48 41.53 0.61
CA PRO A 9 -15.36 40.59 0.58
C PRO A 9 -15.85 39.26 0.00
N ALA A 10 -15.17 38.78 -1.03
CA ALA A 10 -15.41 37.44 -1.56
C ALA A 10 -14.92 36.39 -0.54
N LEU A 11 -15.83 35.92 0.30
CA LEU A 11 -15.62 34.74 1.14
C LEU A 11 -15.57 33.50 0.24
N GLY A 12 -14.41 33.26 -0.36
CA GLY A 12 -14.07 32.00 -1.02
C GLY A 12 -13.98 30.91 0.04
N GLY A 13 -15.13 30.31 0.37
CA GLY A 13 -15.18 29.15 1.26
C GLY A 13 -14.37 28.01 0.65
N THR A 14 -13.28 27.63 1.31
CA THR A 14 -12.59 26.39 1.00
C THR A 14 -13.58 25.24 1.21
N ALA A 15 -13.85 24.47 0.14
CA ALA A 15 -14.65 23.26 0.26
C ALA A 15 -13.97 22.36 1.31
N ARG A 16 -14.69 22.07 2.40
CA ARG A 16 -14.14 21.34 3.55
C ARG A 16 -13.84 19.92 3.07
N ALA A 17 -12.59 19.48 3.16
CA ALA A 17 -12.18 18.13 2.76
C ALA A 17 -12.89 17.08 3.64
N THR A 18 -13.93 16.45 3.09
CA THR A 18 -14.91 15.62 3.82
C THR A 18 -15.15 14.26 3.17
N SER A 19 -14.80 14.09 1.89
CA SER A 19 -14.96 12.83 1.16
C SER A 19 -13.65 12.08 1.05
N ALA A 20 -13.72 10.75 0.94
CA ALA A 20 -12.55 9.91 0.64
C ALA A 20 -11.79 10.40 -0.61
N GLY A 21 -10.47 10.46 -0.49
CA GLY A 21 -9.56 11.04 -1.48
C GLY A 21 -9.54 12.58 -1.55
N ASP A 22 -10.23 13.32 -0.68
CA ASP A 22 -10.09 14.79 -0.64
C ASP A 22 -8.70 15.17 -0.13
N VAL A 23 -8.04 16.07 -0.84
CA VAL A 23 -6.75 16.64 -0.44
C VAL A 23 -6.97 17.56 0.76
N VAL A 24 -6.36 17.20 1.90
CA VAL A 24 -6.29 18.03 3.10
C VAL A 24 -5.12 19.01 2.97
N GLU A 25 -3.98 18.52 2.48
CA GLU A 25 -2.77 19.31 2.22
C GLU A 25 -2.03 18.76 0.99
N ALA A 26 -1.44 19.65 0.19
CA ALA A 26 -0.53 19.27 -0.89
C ALA A 26 0.62 20.29 -0.98
N SER A 27 1.79 19.90 -0.50
CA SER A 27 3.01 20.72 -0.54
C SER A 27 3.96 20.22 -1.62
N ARG A 28 4.77 21.12 -2.19
CA ARG A 28 5.83 20.71 -3.11
C ARG A 28 6.93 19.99 -2.34
N THR A 29 7.41 18.88 -2.88
CA THR A 29 8.56 18.14 -2.38
C THR A 29 9.52 17.83 -3.52
N THR A 30 10.73 17.38 -3.18
CA THR A 30 11.71 16.84 -4.12
C THR A 30 11.96 15.39 -3.74
N VAL A 31 11.96 14.51 -4.75
CA VAL A 31 12.34 13.09 -4.57
C VAL A 31 13.75 12.89 -5.08
N TYR A 32 14.55 12.15 -4.32
CA TYR A 32 15.94 11.86 -4.64
C TYR A 32 16.10 10.37 -4.96
N LEU A 33 17.02 10.04 -5.88
CA LEU A 33 17.30 8.65 -6.25
C LEU A 33 18.30 7.97 -5.29
N VAL A 34 19.11 8.75 -4.59
CA VAL A 34 20.17 8.26 -3.70
C VAL A 34 20.29 9.13 -2.44
N PRO A 35 20.82 8.57 -1.32
CA PRO A 35 21.01 9.33 -0.09
C PRO A 35 21.93 10.53 -0.26
N GLY A 36 21.83 11.50 0.66
CA GLY A 36 22.60 12.74 0.60
C GLY A 36 22.09 13.76 -0.42
N LYS A 37 20.91 13.52 -1.03
CA LYS A 37 20.19 14.47 -1.88
C LYS A 37 20.95 14.95 -3.12
N LEU A 38 21.82 14.07 -3.67
CA LEU A 38 22.74 14.40 -4.77
C LEU A 38 22.12 14.27 -6.17
N LEU A 39 21.06 13.47 -6.32
CA LEU A 39 20.43 13.20 -7.61
C LEU A 39 18.91 13.27 -7.49
N GLU A 40 18.33 14.35 -8.01
CA GLU A 40 16.88 14.57 -8.05
C GLU A 40 16.23 13.72 -9.15
N VAL A 41 15.05 13.18 -8.87
CA VAL A 41 14.20 12.56 -9.88
C VAL A 41 13.52 13.66 -10.69
N PRO A 42 13.62 13.69 -12.03
CA PRO A 42 13.13 14.79 -12.88
C PRO A 42 11.60 14.70 -13.07
N VAL A 43 10.86 14.94 -11.99
CA VAL A 43 9.40 14.95 -11.94
C VAL A 43 8.88 16.08 -11.07
N LYS A 44 7.66 16.54 -11.35
CA LYS A 44 6.87 17.30 -10.38
C LYS A 44 6.43 16.36 -9.27
N ALA A 45 6.95 16.57 -8.06
CA ALA A 45 6.50 15.86 -6.87
C ALA A 45 5.64 16.75 -5.95
N TRP A 46 4.78 16.10 -5.17
CA TRP A 46 4.04 16.68 -4.04
C TRP A 46 4.02 15.69 -2.89
N HIS A 47 4.22 16.18 -1.67
CA HIS A 47 3.81 15.46 -0.47
C HIS A 47 2.33 15.79 -0.21
N LEU A 48 1.53 14.78 0.07
CA LEU A 48 0.09 14.87 0.23
C LEU A 48 -0.33 14.46 1.64
N ARG A 49 -1.36 15.11 2.16
CA ARG A 49 -2.24 14.55 3.19
C ARG A 49 -3.64 14.51 2.62
N TYR A 50 -4.31 13.36 2.68
CA TYR A 50 -5.62 13.17 2.07
C TYR A 50 -6.55 12.36 2.97
N ARG A 51 -7.86 12.54 2.80
CA ARG A 51 -8.89 11.77 3.50
C ARG A 51 -8.91 10.34 3.01
N SER A 52 -8.99 9.37 3.91
CA SER A 52 -9.32 7.99 3.58
C SER A 52 -10.29 7.40 4.63
N THR A 53 -10.37 6.08 4.72
CA THR A 53 -11.29 5.35 5.59
C THR A 53 -10.54 4.19 6.25
N SER A 54 -10.62 4.10 7.58
CA SER A 54 -9.97 3.06 8.37
C SER A 54 -10.53 1.67 8.07
N ALA A 55 -9.93 0.64 8.65
CA ALA A 55 -10.43 -0.73 8.57
C ALA A 55 -11.84 -0.90 9.18
N THR A 56 -12.22 -0.05 10.14
CA THR A 56 -13.53 -0.05 10.82
C THR A 56 -14.58 0.84 10.16
N GLY A 57 -14.22 1.58 9.10
CA GLY A 57 -15.14 2.47 8.37
C GLY A 57 -15.11 3.94 8.81
N GLU A 58 -14.26 4.29 9.79
CA GLU A 58 -14.14 5.66 10.30
C GLU A 58 -13.27 6.54 9.39
N PRO A 59 -13.55 7.86 9.27
CA PRO A 59 -12.79 8.75 8.40
C PRO A 59 -11.44 9.16 9.02
N ASN A 60 -10.35 8.88 8.32
CA ASN A 60 -8.98 9.19 8.77
C ASN A 60 -8.30 10.24 7.88
N VAL A 61 -6.98 10.42 8.07
CA VAL A 61 -6.09 11.18 7.17
C VAL A 61 -4.83 10.36 6.97
N VAL A 62 -4.46 10.14 5.71
CA VAL A 62 -3.28 9.37 5.30
C VAL A 62 -2.31 10.28 4.53
N SER A 63 -1.01 10.04 4.63
CA SER A 63 0.01 10.74 3.85
C SER A 63 0.46 9.95 2.61
N GLY A 64 1.23 10.59 1.75
CA GLY A 64 1.78 9.95 0.56
C GLY A 64 2.46 10.92 -0.38
N THR A 65 2.92 10.41 -1.52
CA THR A 65 3.65 11.20 -2.51
C THR A 65 3.04 11.04 -3.90
N LEU A 66 2.81 12.15 -4.59
CA LEU A 66 2.42 12.15 -6.00
C LEU A 66 3.60 12.54 -6.87
N LEU A 67 3.93 11.69 -7.85
CA LEU A 67 4.98 11.90 -8.85
C LEU A 67 4.34 12.09 -10.24
N VAL A 68 4.63 13.19 -10.93
CA VAL A 68 4.12 13.47 -12.27
C VAL A 68 5.26 13.87 -13.21
N PRO A 69 5.50 13.13 -14.32
CA PRO A 69 6.48 13.52 -15.33
C PRO A 69 6.17 14.89 -15.94
N ASP A 70 7.19 15.72 -16.09
CA ASP A 70 7.07 17.06 -16.68
C ASP A 70 6.71 17.03 -18.18
N SER A 71 7.13 15.98 -18.88
CA SER A 71 6.80 15.77 -20.29
C SER A 71 5.30 15.54 -20.49
N PRO A 72 4.67 16.14 -21.53
CA PRO A 72 3.27 15.90 -21.84
C PRO A 72 3.05 14.44 -22.24
N TYR A 73 1.89 13.88 -21.90
CA TYR A 73 1.51 12.53 -22.32
C TYR A 73 0.77 12.57 -23.66
N PRO A 74 1.30 12.00 -24.76
CA PRO A 74 0.74 12.21 -26.10
C PRO A 74 -0.47 11.32 -26.41
N LEU A 75 -0.71 10.25 -25.65
CA LEU A 75 -1.76 9.26 -25.93
C LEU A 75 -3.08 9.56 -25.20
N GLY A 76 -3.41 10.85 -25.05
CA GLY A 76 -4.65 11.32 -24.41
C GLY A 76 -4.49 11.61 -22.91
N ARG A 77 -5.39 11.09 -22.07
CA ARG A 77 -5.34 11.32 -20.61
C ARG A 77 -4.18 10.54 -20.00
N ARG A 78 -3.28 11.22 -19.29
CA ARG A 78 -2.14 10.60 -18.59
C ARG A 78 -2.65 9.49 -17.64
N PRO A 79 -2.17 8.24 -17.77
CA PRO A 79 -2.48 7.17 -16.82
C PRO A 79 -1.98 7.52 -15.42
N ILE A 80 -2.67 7.00 -14.41
CA ILE A 80 -2.26 7.09 -13.01
C ILE A 80 -2.05 5.67 -12.48
N ALA A 81 -0.87 5.40 -11.96
CA ALA A 81 -0.59 4.19 -11.19
C ALA A 81 -0.75 4.49 -9.70
N GLY A 82 -1.61 3.74 -9.01
CA GLY A 82 -1.51 3.61 -7.56
C GLY A 82 -0.37 2.65 -7.24
N TYR A 83 0.65 3.14 -6.52
CA TYR A 83 1.75 2.31 -6.06
C TYR A 83 1.55 2.01 -4.58
N ALA A 84 1.31 0.74 -4.29
CA ALA A 84 1.22 0.20 -2.96
C ALA A 84 2.60 -0.36 -2.58
N VAL A 85 3.31 0.32 -1.68
CA VAL A 85 4.64 -0.10 -1.24
C VAL A 85 4.59 -1.37 -0.40
N GLY A 86 5.70 -2.12 -0.41
CA GLY A 86 6.03 -3.11 0.59
C GLY A 86 6.36 -2.50 1.96
N THR A 87 6.66 -3.37 2.92
CA THR A 87 6.90 -2.98 4.31
C THR A 87 8.11 -2.07 4.44
N HIS A 88 7.91 -0.92 5.09
CA HIS A 88 8.96 0.05 5.42
C HIS A 88 9.32 0.04 6.93
N GLY A 89 8.33 -0.22 7.77
CA GLY A 89 8.42 -0.29 9.23
C GLY A 89 7.09 0.16 9.84
N MET A 90 7.15 0.61 11.09
CA MET A 90 5.99 1.14 11.84
C MET A 90 6.13 2.66 12.09
N GLY A 91 7.34 3.16 12.33
CA GLY A 91 7.57 4.56 12.72
C GLY A 91 7.53 5.56 11.56
N ASP A 92 7.02 6.78 11.83
CA ASP A 92 6.86 7.87 10.85
C ASP A 92 8.13 8.19 10.02
N GLN A 93 9.33 8.01 10.58
CA GLN A 93 10.58 8.29 9.87
C GLN A 93 10.93 7.28 8.76
N CYS A 94 10.31 6.09 8.77
CA CYS A 94 10.49 5.09 7.71
C CYS A 94 9.46 5.23 6.57
N ALA A 95 8.45 6.09 6.72
CA ALA A 95 7.37 6.26 5.76
C ALA A 95 7.89 6.50 4.32
N PRO A 96 7.25 5.93 3.28
CA PRO A 96 7.69 6.04 1.87
C PRO A 96 7.92 7.49 1.42
N SER A 97 7.05 8.42 1.82
CA SER A 97 7.22 9.85 1.58
C SER A 97 8.51 10.43 2.17
N ALA A 98 8.86 10.05 3.41
CA ALA A 98 10.12 10.40 4.04
C ALA A 98 11.32 9.76 3.33
N ALA A 99 11.21 8.47 2.98
CA ALA A 99 12.24 7.72 2.26
C ALA A 99 12.53 8.33 0.87
N MET A 100 11.49 8.70 0.11
CA MET A 100 11.61 9.39 -1.17
C MET A 100 12.26 10.78 -1.04
N ALA A 101 11.90 11.55 0.00
CA ALA A 101 12.49 12.85 0.29
C ALA A 101 13.92 12.78 0.88
N GLY A 102 14.32 11.62 1.41
CA GLY A 102 15.67 11.29 1.88
C GLY A 102 16.58 10.68 0.81
N GLY A 103 16.01 10.06 -0.22
CA GLY A 103 16.72 9.30 -1.24
C GLY A 103 17.02 7.85 -0.87
N THR A 104 16.21 7.26 0.02
CA THR A 104 16.34 5.89 0.54
C THR A 104 15.22 4.95 0.11
N GLU A 105 14.21 5.43 -0.63
CA GLU A 105 13.12 4.61 -1.18
C GLU A 105 13.67 3.59 -2.21
N ALA A 106 13.64 2.31 -1.86
CA ALA A 106 14.18 1.23 -2.68
C ALA A 106 13.28 0.90 -3.90
N GLU A 107 11.96 1.06 -3.76
CA GLU A 107 10.99 0.75 -4.82
C GLU A 107 10.90 1.83 -5.90
N LEU A 108 11.53 2.99 -5.68
CA LEU A 108 11.61 4.10 -6.64
C LEU A 108 12.17 3.66 -8.00
N ALA A 109 13.02 2.63 -8.04
CA ALA A 109 13.49 2.02 -9.28
C ALA A 109 12.36 1.40 -10.13
N ILE A 110 11.38 0.75 -9.48
CA ILE A 110 10.20 0.17 -10.15
C ILE A 110 9.18 1.27 -10.50
N MET A 111 8.95 2.23 -9.59
CA MET A 111 8.12 3.41 -9.88
C MET A 111 8.66 4.18 -11.11
N SER A 112 9.99 4.28 -11.24
CA SER A 112 10.66 4.91 -12.39
C SER A 112 10.31 4.25 -13.72
N LEU A 113 10.05 2.94 -13.77
CA LEU A 113 9.59 2.26 -14.98
C LEU A 113 8.20 2.74 -15.43
N MET A 114 7.35 3.21 -14.51
CA MET A 114 6.05 3.80 -14.81
C MET A 114 6.19 5.28 -15.22
N LEU A 115 7.04 6.03 -14.52
CA LEU A 115 7.36 7.42 -14.86
C LEU A 115 7.98 7.54 -16.25
N LEU A 116 8.86 6.61 -16.64
CA LEU A 116 9.44 6.50 -17.99
C LEU A 116 8.40 6.17 -19.08
N LYS A 117 7.26 5.55 -18.72
CA LYS A 117 6.08 5.42 -19.62
C LYS A 117 5.21 6.67 -19.66
N GLY A 118 5.62 7.74 -18.98
CA GLY A 118 4.90 9.00 -18.88
C GLY A 118 3.69 8.96 -17.96
N TRP A 119 3.54 7.95 -17.10
CA TRP A 119 2.41 7.85 -16.17
C TRP A 119 2.66 8.72 -14.93
N ALA A 120 1.59 9.16 -14.27
CA ALA A 120 1.71 9.64 -12.90
C ALA A 120 1.73 8.45 -11.94
N VAL A 121 2.42 8.59 -10.81
CA VAL A 121 2.48 7.58 -9.74
C VAL A 121 1.98 8.22 -8.45
N ALA A 122 0.90 7.70 -7.89
CA ALA A 122 0.37 8.06 -6.59
C ALA A 122 0.82 6.98 -5.59
N VAL A 123 1.70 7.34 -4.67
CA VAL A 123 2.22 6.47 -3.62
C VAL A 123 1.49 6.80 -2.32
N THR A 124 1.03 5.78 -1.60
CA THR A 124 0.46 5.92 -0.25
C THR A 124 1.50 5.52 0.79
N ASP A 125 1.53 6.24 1.92
CA ASP A 125 2.29 5.80 3.09
C ASP A 125 1.49 4.80 3.96
N TYR A 126 0.14 4.79 3.83
CA TYR A 126 -0.86 4.05 4.61
C TYR A 126 -1.25 4.72 5.95
N GLU A 127 -2.34 4.25 6.57
CA GLU A 127 -2.85 4.77 7.84
C GLU A 127 -1.85 4.55 8.98
N GLY A 128 -1.57 5.62 9.73
CA GLY A 128 -0.62 5.61 10.86
C GLY A 128 0.86 5.52 10.47
N LEU A 129 1.21 5.69 9.19
CA LEU A 129 2.60 5.77 8.75
C LEU A 129 2.82 7.09 7.99
N GLY A 130 3.64 7.97 8.56
CA GLY A 130 3.76 9.38 8.15
C GLY A 130 2.66 10.30 8.71
N THR A 131 1.84 9.79 9.65
CA THR A 131 0.70 10.51 10.25
C THR A 131 0.42 10.05 11.68
N PRO A 132 -0.06 10.91 12.60
CA PRO A 132 -0.24 10.56 14.01
C PRO A 132 -1.12 9.33 14.26
N GLY A 133 -0.61 8.42 15.09
CA GLY A 133 -1.22 7.14 15.46
C GLY A 133 -0.31 5.97 15.04
N ASP A 134 -0.51 4.79 15.61
CA ASP A 134 0.26 3.59 15.24
C ASP A 134 -0.08 3.15 13.80
N HIS A 135 0.92 2.72 13.03
CA HIS A 135 0.68 2.18 11.68
C HIS A 135 -0.23 0.94 11.75
N THR A 136 -1.36 0.96 11.04
CA THR A 136 -2.28 -0.18 10.93
C THR A 136 -1.75 -1.24 9.94
N TYR A 137 -0.50 -1.67 10.14
CA TYR A 137 0.21 -2.59 9.28
C TYR A 137 -0.58 -3.89 9.06
N MET A 138 -0.64 -4.33 7.80
CA MET A 138 -1.43 -5.49 7.34
C MET A 138 -2.96 -5.42 7.50
N ALA A 139 -3.55 -4.34 8.02
CA ALA A 139 -5.00 -4.14 8.01
C ALA A 139 -5.51 -3.91 6.57
N GLY A 140 -6.04 -4.98 5.96
CA GLY A 140 -6.35 -5.09 4.53
C GLY A 140 -7.32 -4.04 4.02
N LEU A 141 -8.41 -3.80 4.76
CA LEU A 141 -9.42 -2.80 4.41
C LEU A 141 -8.83 -1.38 4.38
N SER A 142 -8.10 -0.98 5.43
CA SER A 142 -7.47 0.34 5.51
C SER A 142 -6.45 0.55 4.38
N GLN A 143 -5.53 -0.39 4.19
CA GLN A 143 -4.52 -0.31 3.12
C GLN A 143 -5.16 -0.23 1.72
N GLY A 144 -6.23 -1.01 1.48
CA GLY A 144 -6.97 -0.97 0.23
C GLY A 144 -7.70 0.36 -0.02
N HIS A 145 -8.30 0.95 1.02
CA HIS A 145 -8.88 2.29 0.94
C HIS A 145 -7.79 3.34 0.65
N ALA A 146 -6.69 3.34 1.39
CA ALA A 146 -5.57 4.27 1.22
C ALA A 146 -4.99 4.24 -0.21
N VAL A 147 -4.80 3.05 -0.80
CA VAL A 147 -4.37 2.92 -2.21
C VAL A 147 -5.38 3.57 -3.17
N LEU A 148 -6.69 3.31 -3.01
CA LEU A 148 -7.73 3.88 -3.88
C LEU A 148 -7.88 5.40 -3.69
N ASP A 149 -7.71 5.88 -2.46
CA ASP A 149 -7.85 7.29 -2.11
C ASP A 149 -6.62 8.12 -2.46
N SER A 150 -5.40 7.57 -2.46
CA SER A 150 -4.22 8.25 -3.00
C SER A 150 -4.39 8.57 -4.48
N ILE A 151 -5.01 7.66 -5.25
CA ILE A 151 -5.36 7.85 -6.67
C ILE A 151 -6.42 8.96 -6.83
N ARG A 152 -7.46 8.95 -5.98
CA ARG A 152 -8.47 10.02 -5.94
C ARG A 152 -7.84 11.37 -5.63
N ALA A 153 -7.00 11.44 -4.58
CA ALA A 153 -6.28 12.63 -4.17
C ALA A 153 -5.40 13.17 -5.30
N ALA A 154 -4.67 12.30 -6.01
CA ALA A 154 -3.84 12.68 -7.15
C ALA A 154 -4.63 13.43 -8.25
N THR A 155 -5.90 13.10 -8.47
CA THR A 155 -6.77 13.82 -9.43
C THR A 155 -7.27 15.18 -8.91
N ARG A 156 -7.12 15.45 -7.62
CA ARG A 156 -7.58 16.67 -6.92
C ARG A 156 -6.43 17.63 -6.54
N VAL A 157 -5.16 17.25 -6.74
CA VAL A 157 -3.98 18.10 -6.47
C VAL A 157 -3.90 19.30 -7.43
N PRO A 158 -3.89 20.55 -6.91
CA PRO A 158 -3.70 21.74 -7.74
C PRO A 158 -2.38 21.73 -8.51
N GLY A 159 -2.45 21.92 -9.82
CA GLY A 159 -1.28 21.95 -10.71
C GLY A 159 -0.73 20.58 -11.12
N ALA A 160 -1.31 19.46 -10.66
CA ALA A 160 -0.98 18.13 -11.16
C ALA A 160 -1.61 17.84 -12.54
N ASN A 161 -2.76 18.48 -12.84
CA ASN A 161 -3.48 18.38 -14.12
C ASN A 161 -3.83 16.93 -14.52
N LEU A 162 -4.04 16.05 -13.54
CA LEU A 162 -4.51 14.69 -13.72
C LEU A 162 -6.05 14.67 -13.83
N SER A 163 -6.62 13.57 -14.34
CA SER A 163 -8.05 13.49 -14.67
C SER A 163 -8.69 12.24 -14.09
N GLY A 164 -9.92 12.35 -13.59
CA GLY A 164 -10.61 11.32 -12.79
C GLY A 164 -10.46 9.84 -13.19
N SER A 165 -11.12 9.29 -14.22
CA SER A 165 -11.36 9.71 -15.62
C SER A 165 -10.22 9.43 -16.60
N ALA A 166 -8.97 9.42 -16.13
CA ALA A 166 -7.81 8.74 -16.74
C ALA A 166 -7.93 7.20 -16.61
N PRO A 167 -7.16 6.40 -17.37
CA PRO A 167 -7.00 4.97 -17.06
C PRO A 167 -6.17 4.81 -15.78
N ILE A 168 -6.64 3.96 -14.87
CA ILE A 168 -5.99 3.66 -13.59
C ILE A 168 -5.40 2.26 -13.63
N VAL A 169 -4.22 2.08 -13.04
CA VAL A 169 -3.63 0.77 -12.72
C VAL A 169 -3.15 0.77 -11.27
N VAL A 170 -3.04 -0.40 -10.65
CA VAL A 170 -2.46 -0.54 -9.30
C VAL A 170 -1.34 -1.58 -9.33
N MET A 171 -0.28 -1.33 -8.59
CA MET A 171 0.83 -2.28 -8.40
C MET A 171 1.30 -2.30 -6.95
N GLY A 172 1.73 -3.47 -6.48
CA GLY A 172 2.55 -3.58 -5.27
C GLY A 172 3.17 -4.97 -5.10
N TYR A 173 4.08 -5.09 -4.14
CA TYR A 173 4.76 -6.33 -3.75
C TYR A 173 4.77 -6.50 -2.23
N SER A 174 4.82 -7.74 -1.72
CA SER A 174 4.80 -8.03 -0.27
C SER A 174 3.53 -7.46 0.40
N GLN A 175 3.63 -6.67 1.48
CA GLN A 175 2.54 -5.83 2.01
C GLN A 175 1.78 -5.13 0.87
N GLY A 176 2.49 -4.43 -0.01
CA GLY A 176 1.93 -3.75 -1.18
C GLY A 176 1.22 -4.67 -2.15
N GLY A 177 1.62 -5.94 -2.24
CA GLY A 177 0.91 -6.97 -3.00
C GLY A 177 -0.46 -7.26 -2.38
N SER A 178 -0.53 -7.34 -1.05
CA SER A 178 -1.80 -7.47 -0.33
C SER A 178 -2.66 -6.21 -0.47
N SER A 179 -2.09 -5.03 -0.24
CA SER A 179 -2.76 -3.73 -0.42
C SER A 179 -3.31 -3.53 -1.85
N ALA A 180 -2.55 -3.93 -2.87
CA ALA A 180 -2.97 -3.89 -4.27
C ALA A 180 -4.13 -4.86 -4.54
N ALA A 181 -4.06 -6.09 -4.02
CA ALA A 181 -5.15 -7.06 -4.12
C ALA A 181 -6.41 -6.58 -3.37
N TRP A 182 -6.28 -6.00 -2.17
CA TRP A 182 -7.37 -5.40 -1.41
C TRP A 182 -8.03 -4.24 -2.16
N ALA A 183 -7.23 -3.32 -2.74
CA ALA A 183 -7.74 -2.28 -3.62
C ALA A 183 -8.52 -2.87 -4.83
N ALA A 184 -8.09 -4.01 -5.36
CA ALA A 184 -8.79 -4.71 -6.45
C ALA A 184 -10.15 -5.31 -6.01
N GLN A 185 -10.23 -5.87 -4.80
CA GLN A 185 -11.48 -6.38 -4.22
C GLN A 185 -12.46 -5.24 -3.86
N LEU A 186 -11.94 -4.12 -3.36
CA LEU A 186 -12.73 -2.99 -2.84
C LEU A 186 -13.18 -2.00 -3.93
N GLN A 187 -12.43 -1.84 -5.02
CA GLN A 187 -12.76 -0.87 -6.08
C GLN A 187 -14.22 -0.92 -6.56
N PRO A 188 -14.87 -2.09 -6.77
CA PRO A 188 -16.26 -2.17 -7.22
C PRO A 188 -17.31 -1.56 -6.27
N SER A 189 -17.04 -1.52 -4.97
CA SER A 189 -17.97 -1.02 -3.94
C SER A 189 -17.52 0.32 -3.36
N TYR A 190 -16.23 0.49 -3.11
CA TYR A 190 -15.63 1.66 -2.47
C TYR A 190 -15.28 2.78 -3.44
N ALA A 191 -14.78 2.44 -4.64
CA ALA A 191 -14.31 3.40 -5.65
C ALA A 191 -14.75 3.08 -7.09
N PRO A 192 -16.06 2.87 -7.34
CA PRO A 192 -16.59 2.44 -8.64
C PRO A 192 -16.34 3.45 -9.77
N GLU A 193 -16.06 4.71 -9.45
CA GLU A 193 -15.77 5.78 -10.41
C GLU A 193 -14.33 5.73 -10.96
N LEU A 194 -13.40 5.06 -10.27
CA LEU A 194 -12.03 4.89 -10.72
C LEU A 194 -11.98 3.91 -11.90
N ARG A 195 -11.39 4.32 -13.02
CA ARG A 195 -11.34 3.51 -14.26
C ARG A 195 -10.19 2.51 -14.21
N LEU A 196 -10.19 1.64 -13.20
CA LEU A 196 -9.20 0.60 -12.99
C LEU A 196 -9.14 -0.36 -14.20
N LYS A 197 -7.94 -0.59 -14.73
CA LYS A 197 -7.69 -1.39 -15.94
C LYS A 197 -7.05 -2.75 -15.65
N GLY A 198 -6.41 -2.88 -14.50
CA GLY A 198 -5.82 -4.10 -14.01
C GLY A 198 -4.94 -3.81 -12.80
N VAL A 199 -4.64 -4.88 -12.06
CA VAL A 199 -3.81 -4.83 -10.86
C VAL A 199 -2.67 -5.84 -10.99
N ALA A 200 -1.48 -5.45 -10.58
CA ALA A 200 -0.37 -6.38 -10.40
C ALA A 200 -0.02 -6.49 -8.91
N ALA A 201 -0.01 -7.71 -8.38
CA ALA A 201 0.26 -7.96 -6.96
C ALA A 201 1.20 -9.16 -6.85
N GLY A 202 2.35 -8.98 -6.18
CA GLY A 202 3.34 -10.04 -6.03
C GLY A 202 3.74 -10.34 -4.60
N GLY A 203 4.21 -11.57 -4.35
CA GLY A 203 4.65 -12.01 -3.02
C GLY A 203 3.56 -11.84 -1.96
N VAL A 204 2.30 -12.14 -2.32
CA VAL A 204 1.12 -11.61 -1.61
C VAL A 204 0.86 -12.37 -0.29
N PRO A 205 0.93 -11.70 0.89
CA PRO A 205 0.49 -12.27 2.17
C PRO A 205 -1.04 -12.31 2.23
N ALA A 206 -1.63 -13.28 1.52
CA ALA A 206 -3.07 -13.44 1.39
C ALA A 206 -3.76 -14.03 2.63
N ASP A 207 -2.99 -14.74 3.45
CA ASP A 207 -3.42 -15.34 4.71
C ASP A 207 -2.40 -14.97 5.80
N LEU A 208 -2.75 -14.03 6.66
CA LEU A 208 -1.86 -13.50 7.69
C LEU A 208 -1.54 -14.55 8.77
N ARG A 209 -2.44 -15.52 9.01
CA ARG A 209 -2.21 -16.58 9.99
C ARG A 209 -1.15 -17.56 9.46
N ALA A 210 -1.29 -18.01 8.21
CA ALA A 210 -0.30 -18.89 7.58
C ALA A 210 1.08 -18.24 7.44
N VAL A 211 1.13 -16.90 7.24
CA VAL A 211 2.38 -16.14 7.23
C VAL A 211 2.98 -16.03 8.64
N ALA A 212 2.18 -15.70 9.66
CA ALA A 212 2.67 -15.62 11.04
C ALA A 212 3.21 -16.98 11.55
N ASP A 213 2.49 -18.08 11.29
CA ASP A 213 2.93 -19.44 11.64
C ASP A 213 4.22 -19.85 10.91
N HIS A 214 4.46 -19.34 9.69
CA HIS A 214 5.70 -19.58 8.93
C HIS A 214 6.88 -18.74 9.43
N LEU A 215 6.63 -17.52 9.89
CA LEU A 215 7.67 -16.59 10.34
C LEU A 215 8.14 -16.87 11.79
N ASP A 216 7.39 -17.60 12.62
CA ASP A 216 7.74 -17.87 14.02
C ASP A 216 9.08 -18.59 14.21
N GLY A 217 10.04 -17.92 14.86
CA GLY A 217 11.41 -18.42 15.04
C GLY A 217 12.32 -18.26 13.82
N THR A 218 11.90 -17.53 12.78
CA THR A 218 12.73 -17.18 11.62
C THR A 218 13.41 -15.81 11.79
N GLY A 219 14.39 -15.49 10.94
CA GLY A 219 15.04 -14.16 10.91
C GLY A 219 14.09 -13.00 10.58
N ASP A 220 12.89 -13.29 10.09
CA ASP A 220 11.89 -12.32 9.65
C ASP A 220 10.68 -12.24 10.59
N PHE A 221 10.74 -12.86 11.79
CA PHE A 221 9.65 -12.86 12.78
C PHE A 221 9.16 -11.45 13.17
N GLY A 222 10.02 -10.43 13.13
CA GLY A 222 9.63 -9.03 13.38
C GLY A 222 8.51 -8.51 12.48
N LEU A 223 8.34 -9.07 11.27
CA LEU A 223 7.21 -8.74 10.40
C LEU A 223 5.87 -9.30 10.93
N ALA A 224 5.90 -10.44 11.63
CA ALA A 224 4.72 -10.99 12.30
C ALA A 224 4.40 -10.24 13.60
N ALA A 225 5.43 -9.84 14.37
CA ALA A 225 5.26 -8.99 15.56
C ALA A 225 4.63 -7.63 15.18
N ALA A 226 5.18 -6.95 14.18
CA ALA A 226 4.63 -5.70 13.64
C ALA A 226 3.19 -5.87 13.11
N ALA A 227 2.86 -7.00 12.48
CA ALA A 227 1.49 -7.28 12.03
C ALA A 227 0.52 -7.47 13.21
N GLY A 228 1.00 -7.97 14.35
CA GLY A 228 0.24 -7.98 15.60
C GLY A 228 -0.09 -6.57 16.08
N ILE A 229 0.91 -5.68 16.13
CA ILE A 229 0.74 -4.27 16.51
C ILE A 229 -0.24 -3.57 15.55
N GLY A 230 -0.05 -3.73 14.24
CA GLY A 230 -0.90 -3.09 13.22
C GLY A 230 -2.34 -3.57 13.19
N LEU A 231 -2.59 -4.84 13.54
CA LEU A 231 -3.96 -5.35 13.73
C LEU A 231 -4.59 -4.81 15.02
N ASP A 232 -3.86 -4.73 16.14
CA ASP A 232 -4.37 -4.17 17.39
C ASP A 232 -4.69 -2.66 17.25
N ALA A 233 -3.84 -1.91 16.53
CA ALA A 233 -4.07 -0.51 16.18
C ALA A 233 -5.34 -0.32 15.31
N ALA A 234 -5.61 -1.25 14.39
CA ALA A 234 -6.80 -1.24 13.54
C ALA A 234 -8.08 -1.71 14.27
N TYR A 235 -7.92 -2.60 15.25
CA TYR A 235 -8.98 -3.31 15.96
C TYR A 235 -8.68 -3.34 17.47
N PRO A 236 -8.86 -2.23 18.21
CA PRO A 236 -8.41 -2.12 19.60
C PRO A 236 -9.05 -3.09 20.60
N GLU A 237 -10.10 -3.82 20.21
CA GLU A 237 -10.66 -4.93 20.97
C GLU A 237 -9.79 -6.20 21.00
N LEU A 238 -8.73 -6.28 20.17
CA LEU A 238 -7.76 -7.37 20.19
C LEU A 238 -6.88 -7.37 21.45
N HIS A 239 -6.76 -6.20 22.10
CA HIS A 239 -6.13 -5.97 23.40
C HIS A 239 -4.72 -6.60 23.53
N LEU A 240 -3.88 -6.49 22.49
CA LEU A 240 -2.55 -7.13 22.42
C LEU A 240 -1.72 -6.90 23.68
N GLU A 241 -1.66 -5.66 24.16
CA GLU A 241 -0.89 -5.26 25.35
C GLU A 241 -1.26 -6.06 26.61
N SER A 242 -2.54 -6.45 26.75
CA SER A 242 -3.01 -7.22 27.91
C SER A 242 -2.46 -8.65 27.95
N TYR A 243 -1.95 -9.14 26.81
CA TYR A 243 -1.33 -10.45 26.68
C TYR A 243 0.19 -10.40 26.70
N LEU A 244 0.84 -9.23 26.65
CA LEU A 244 2.30 -9.17 26.57
C LEU A 244 2.99 -9.56 27.89
N THR A 245 4.15 -10.22 27.78
CA THR A 245 5.11 -10.36 28.88
C THR A 245 5.80 -9.01 29.15
N PRO A 246 6.48 -8.79 30.29
CA PRO A 246 7.22 -7.55 30.52
C PRO A 246 8.30 -7.26 29.47
N GLU A 247 8.90 -8.31 28.88
CA GLU A 247 9.81 -8.17 27.73
C GLU A 247 9.04 -7.82 26.46
N GLY A 248 7.95 -8.54 26.17
CA GLY A 248 7.08 -8.24 25.03
C GLY A 248 6.54 -6.81 25.05
N ALA A 249 6.16 -6.29 26.21
CA ALA A 249 5.66 -4.92 26.37
C ALA A 249 6.73 -3.84 26.12
N ALA A 250 8.00 -4.14 26.40
CA ALA A 250 9.10 -3.24 26.08
C ALA A 250 9.39 -3.26 24.57
N LEU A 251 9.64 -4.44 24.02
CA LEU A 251 10.01 -4.63 22.61
C LEU A 251 8.88 -4.22 21.65
N PHE A 252 7.62 -4.57 21.93
CA PHE A 252 6.47 -4.08 21.13
C PHE A 252 6.21 -2.58 21.36
N GLY A 253 6.78 -1.97 22.40
CA GLY A 253 6.81 -0.52 22.60
C GLY A 253 7.76 0.12 21.59
N ASP A 254 9.02 -0.32 21.58
CA ASP A 254 10.07 0.16 20.68
C ASP A 254 9.72 -0.11 19.20
N ALA A 255 9.19 -1.30 18.90
CA ALA A 255 8.78 -1.74 17.55
C ALA A 255 7.72 -0.86 16.87
N ARG A 256 7.01 0.02 17.60
CA ARG A 256 6.06 0.98 17.01
C ARG A 256 6.76 2.11 16.26
N ASP A 257 7.98 2.45 16.69
CA ASP A 257 8.81 3.47 16.05
C ASP A 257 9.88 2.86 15.13
N ASP A 258 9.93 1.53 14.95
CA ASP A 258 11.01 0.85 14.21
C ASP A 258 10.88 0.88 12.68
N CYS A 259 12.04 0.83 12.00
CA CYS A 259 12.12 0.50 10.58
C CYS A 259 12.23 -1.03 10.40
N VAL A 260 12.02 -1.53 9.17
CA VAL A 260 12.18 -2.96 8.83
C VAL A 260 13.56 -3.57 9.14
N SER A 261 14.62 -2.77 9.18
CA SER A 261 15.96 -3.21 9.62
C SER A 261 15.99 -3.54 11.11
N ASP A 262 15.25 -2.75 11.90
CA ASP A 262 15.32 -2.70 13.35
C ASP A 262 14.45 -3.84 13.91
N LEU A 263 13.23 -3.98 13.36
CA LEU A 263 12.36 -5.14 13.55
C LEU A 263 13.07 -6.49 13.30
N ARG A 264 13.96 -6.56 12.29
CA ARG A 264 14.75 -7.78 12.03
C ARG A 264 15.88 -7.99 13.03
N ALA A 265 16.51 -6.91 13.48
CA ALA A 265 17.61 -6.97 14.45
C ALA A 265 17.11 -7.38 15.85
N GLU A 266 15.92 -6.91 16.23
CA GLU A 266 15.32 -7.14 17.54
C GLU A 266 14.59 -8.49 17.66
N PHE A 267 13.75 -8.81 16.68
CA PHE A 267 12.90 -10.00 16.72
C PHE A 267 13.47 -11.21 15.95
N GLY A 268 14.61 -11.07 15.28
CA GLY A 268 15.20 -12.12 14.44
C GLY A 268 15.47 -13.43 15.21
N GLY A 269 14.82 -14.51 14.79
CA GLY A 269 14.94 -15.84 15.39
C GLY A 269 14.13 -16.04 16.68
N ARG A 270 13.42 -15.01 17.15
CA ARG A 270 12.53 -15.07 18.33
C ARG A 270 11.17 -15.70 17.95
N ARG A 271 10.40 -16.12 18.95
CA ARG A 271 9.05 -16.67 18.81
C ARG A 271 8.01 -15.84 19.53
N LEU A 272 6.77 -15.85 19.04
CA LEU A 272 5.65 -15.11 19.63
C LEU A 272 5.40 -15.50 21.09
N ALA A 273 5.54 -16.78 21.42
CA ALA A 273 5.37 -17.33 22.76
C ALA A 273 6.42 -16.86 23.81
N GLU A 274 7.47 -16.13 23.39
CA GLU A 274 8.40 -15.46 24.32
C GLU A 274 7.84 -14.09 24.79
N PHE A 275 7.02 -13.46 23.94
CA PHE A 275 6.50 -12.11 24.15
C PHE A 275 5.05 -12.09 24.63
N THR A 276 4.31 -13.19 24.49
CA THR A 276 2.91 -13.30 24.93
C THR A 276 2.72 -14.32 26.06
N THR A 277 1.79 -14.01 26.95
CA THR A 277 1.30 -14.86 28.06
C THR A 277 0.21 -15.83 27.62
N ALA A 278 -0.29 -15.68 26.38
CA ALA A 278 -1.31 -16.51 25.74
C ALA A 278 -1.00 -16.68 24.25
N ASP A 279 -1.56 -17.72 23.65
CA ASP A 279 -1.55 -17.93 22.19
C ASP A 279 -2.57 -17.00 21.52
N VAL A 280 -2.16 -15.75 21.29
CA VAL A 280 -3.04 -14.68 20.78
C VAL A 280 -3.65 -15.04 19.42
N LEU A 281 -2.92 -15.71 18.53
CA LEU A 281 -3.39 -16.10 17.20
C LEU A 281 -4.53 -17.14 17.22
N ASN A 282 -4.76 -17.79 18.37
CA ASN A 282 -5.85 -18.73 18.59
C ASN A 282 -7.02 -18.16 19.42
N LEU A 283 -6.93 -16.93 19.94
CA LEU A 283 -8.04 -16.25 20.60
C LEU A 283 -9.21 -16.00 19.62
N PRO A 284 -10.48 -16.02 20.07
CA PRO A 284 -11.64 -15.88 19.18
C PRO A 284 -11.63 -14.60 18.34
N ASP A 285 -11.33 -13.46 18.95
CA ASP A 285 -11.41 -12.14 18.30
C ASP A 285 -10.25 -11.95 17.31
N TRP A 286 -9.04 -12.39 17.68
CA TRP A 286 -7.89 -12.48 16.78
C TRP A 286 -8.17 -13.36 15.57
N ARG A 287 -8.74 -14.55 15.78
CA ARG A 287 -9.14 -15.44 14.66
C ARG A 287 -10.21 -14.81 13.77
N ALA A 288 -11.12 -14.02 14.32
CA ALA A 288 -12.12 -13.29 13.53
C ALA A 288 -11.48 -12.20 12.67
N ARG A 289 -10.62 -11.34 13.25
CA ARG A 289 -9.94 -10.27 12.49
C ARG A 289 -8.92 -10.81 11.49
N LEU A 290 -8.21 -11.89 11.80
CA LEU A 290 -7.33 -12.58 10.84
C LEU A 290 -8.12 -13.17 9.65
N ALA A 291 -9.31 -13.73 9.90
CA ALA A 291 -10.19 -14.24 8.84
C ALA A 291 -10.80 -13.12 7.97
N GLU A 292 -11.16 -11.99 8.57
CA GLU A 292 -11.64 -10.79 7.87
C GLU A 292 -10.57 -10.17 6.97
N ASN A 293 -9.30 -10.19 7.40
CA ASN A 293 -8.17 -9.66 6.63
C ASN A 293 -7.59 -10.65 5.60
N ARG A 294 -8.17 -11.84 5.47
CA ARG A 294 -7.80 -12.83 4.44
C ARG A 294 -8.31 -12.40 3.05
N LEU A 295 -7.41 -12.37 2.08
CA LEU A 295 -7.74 -12.14 0.67
C LEU A 295 -8.40 -13.38 0.03
N GLY A 296 -9.10 -13.18 -1.09
CA GLY A 296 -9.72 -14.27 -1.86
C GLY A 296 -11.21 -14.45 -1.62
N ALA A 297 -11.77 -13.89 -0.54
CA ALA A 297 -13.19 -13.96 -0.23
C ALA A 297 -14.12 -13.13 -1.15
N SER A 298 -13.56 -12.24 -1.98
CA SER A 298 -14.34 -11.41 -2.91
C SER A 298 -13.60 -11.18 -4.22
N ALA A 299 -14.28 -11.39 -5.34
CA ALA A 299 -13.71 -11.31 -6.69
C ALA A 299 -13.46 -9.86 -7.16
N PRO A 300 -12.21 -9.50 -7.51
CA PRO A 300 -11.92 -8.28 -8.27
C PRO A 300 -12.62 -8.28 -9.64
N ARG A 301 -13.08 -7.12 -10.10
CA ARG A 301 -13.76 -6.95 -11.41
C ARG A 301 -12.85 -6.54 -12.57
N VAL A 302 -11.55 -6.55 -12.34
CA VAL A 302 -10.51 -6.24 -13.33
C VAL A 302 -9.55 -7.43 -13.47
N PRO A 303 -8.80 -7.55 -14.58
CA PRO A 303 -7.76 -8.56 -14.67
C PRO A 303 -6.68 -8.36 -13.60
N LEU A 304 -6.09 -9.46 -13.13
CA LEU A 304 -4.97 -9.47 -12.19
C LEU A 304 -3.72 -10.11 -12.80
N PHE A 305 -2.56 -9.56 -12.49
CA PHE A 305 -1.27 -10.22 -12.63
C PHE A 305 -0.75 -10.59 -11.23
N LEU A 306 -0.77 -11.87 -10.91
CA LEU A 306 -0.24 -12.41 -9.66
C LEU A 306 1.13 -13.03 -9.94
N TYR A 307 2.13 -12.73 -9.11
CA TYR A 307 3.48 -13.27 -9.28
C TYR A 307 4.16 -13.59 -7.94
N HIS A 308 4.96 -14.65 -7.89
CA HIS A 308 5.53 -15.13 -6.63
C HIS A 308 6.86 -15.84 -6.87
N ALA A 309 7.88 -15.55 -6.05
CA ALA A 309 9.15 -16.27 -6.05
C ALA A 309 8.96 -17.71 -5.56
N LYS A 310 9.61 -18.67 -6.21
CA LYS A 310 9.59 -20.07 -5.74
C LYS A 310 10.45 -20.28 -4.49
N GLY A 311 11.50 -19.48 -4.31
CA GLY A 311 12.34 -19.48 -3.12
C GLY A 311 11.94 -18.47 -2.06
N ASP A 312 10.67 -18.01 -2.05
CA ASP A 312 10.19 -17.01 -1.09
C ASP A 312 10.28 -17.52 0.36
N GLU A 313 11.20 -16.93 1.12
CA GLU A 313 11.50 -17.25 2.51
C GLU A 313 10.58 -16.54 3.51
N ILE A 314 9.85 -15.50 3.09
CA ILE A 314 9.02 -14.67 3.98
C ILE A 314 7.54 -15.04 3.82
N ILE A 315 7.05 -15.12 2.59
CA ILE A 315 5.65 -15.41 2.26
C ILE A 315 5.57 -16.76 1.55
N PRO A 316 5.02 -17.82 2.20
CA PRO A 316 4.96 -19.14 1.59
C PRO A 316 4.29 -19.11 0.21
N TYR A 317 4.97 -19.65 -0.79
CA TYR A 317 4.51 -19.67 -2.18
C TYR A 317 3.06 -20.20 -2.35
N GLU A 318 2.63 -21.14 -1.50
CA GLU A 318 1.28 -21.70 -1.52
C GLU A 318 0.18 -20.77 -0.97
N VAL A 319 0.53 -19.69 -0.25
CA VAL A 319 -0.42 -18.63 0.14
C VAL A 319 -0.88 -17.89 -1.11
N GLY A 320 0.06 -17.44 -1.95
CA GLY A 320 -0.24 -16.85 -3.26
C GLY A 320 -0.89 -17.85 -4.23
N GLY A 321 -0.42 -19.11 -4.20
CA GLY A 321 -1.02 -20.21 -4.97
C GLY A 321 -2.47 -20.52 -4.59
N THR A 322 -2.86 -20.31 -3.34
CA THR A 322 -4.24 -20.44 -2.85
C THR A 322 -5.10 -19.26 -3.28
N LEU A 323 -4.63 -18.02 -3.10
CA LEU A 323 -5.31 -16.82 -3.58
C LEU A 323 -5.64 -16.89 -5.08
N ARG A 324 -4.69 -17.35 -5.90
CA ARG A 324 -4.91 -17.61 -7.33
C ARG A 324 -6.08 -18.56 -7.56
N LYS A 325 -6.12 -19.71 -6.87
CA LYS A 325 -7.17 -20.73 -7.04
C LYS A 325 -8.54 -20.15 -6.68
N GLU A 326 -8.64 -19.40 -5.59
CA GLU A 326 -9.89 -18.78 -5.11
C GLU A 326 -10.40 -17.71 -6.07
N TYR A 327 -9.53 -16.85 -6.61
CA TYR A 327 -9.89 -15.89 -7.65
C TYR A 327 -10.29 -16.55 -8.98
N CYS A 328 -9.56 -17.57 -9.43
CA CYS A 328 -9.92 -18.33 -10.63
C CYS A 328 -11.28 -19.04 -10.49
N ALA A 329 -11.57 -19.62 -9.32
CA ALA A 329 -12.86 -20.25 -9.01
C ALA A 329 -14.04 -19.26 -9.05
N GLN A 330 -13.77 -17.97 -8.82
CA GLN A 330 -14.76 -16.88 -8.94
C GLN A 330 -14.80 -16.24 -10.34
N GLY A 331 -14.06 -16.76 -11.31
CA GLY A 331 -14.05 -16.25 -12.69
C GLY A 331 -13.23 -14.98 -12.91
N VAL A 332 -12.30 -14.65 -11.99
CA VAL A 332 -11.39 -13.52 -12.15
C VAL A 332 -10.36 -13.83 -13.23
N ASN A 333 -10.10 -12.88 -14.13
CA ASN A 333 -9.06 -13.00 -15.16
C ASN A 333 -7.65 -12.86 -14.55
N VAL A 334 -7.13 -13.93 -13.95
CA VAL A 334 -5.78 -13.97 -13.36
C VAL A 334 -4.76 -14.51 -14.35
N LEU A 335 -3.66 -13.78 -14.54
CA LEU A 335 -2.39 -14.31 -15.03
C LEU A 335 -1.46 -14.53 -13.84
N TRP A 336 -1.13 -15.79 -13.55
CA TRP A 336 -0.17 -16.19 -12.51
C TRP A 336 1.21 -16.45 -13.11
N THR A 337 2.28 -15.93 -12.49
CA THR A 337 3.67 -16.21 -12.86
C THR A 337 4.50 -16.65 -11.66
N SER A 338 4.95 -17.90 -11.69
CA SER A 338 5.94 -18.43 -10.76
C SER A 338 7.34 -17.99 -11.19
N LEU A 339 8.01 -17.19 -10.37
CA LEU A 339 9.35 -16.68 -10.66
C LEU A 339 10.43 -17.67 -10.16
N PRO A 340 11.53 -17.87 -10.91
CA PRO A 340 12.64 -18.70 -10.49
C PRO A 340 13.45 -18.08 -9.33
N ALA A 341 13.26 -16.79 -9.02
CA ALA A 341 13.81 -16.08 -7.88
C ALA A 341 13.96 -16.95 -6.62
N GLY A 342 15.18 -16.96 -6.08
CA GLY A 342 15.58 -17.72 -4.90
C GLY A 342 15.34 -17.01 -3.56
N SER A 343 14.67 -15.86 -3.55
CA SER A 343 14.23 -15.16 -2.34
C SER A 343 13.03 -14.24 -2.60
N HIS A 344 12.39 -13.78 -1.52
CA HIS A 344 11.27 -12.84 -1.51
C HIS A 344 11.61 -11.55 -2.25
N VAL A 345 12.74 -10.93 -1.89
CA VAL A 345 13.21 -9.66 -2.49
C VAL A 345 13.58 -9.83 -3.96
N LEU A 346 14.21 -10.94 -4.35
CA LEU A 346 14.51 -11.23 -5.76
C LEU A 346 13.23 -11.43 -6.59
N GLY A 347 12.14 -11.92 -5.98
CA GLY A 347 10.81 -11.97 -6.61
C GLY A 347 10.27 -10.60 -6.99
N ALA A 348 10.52 -9.56 -6.18
CA ALA A 348 10.19 -8.18 -6.52
C ALA A 348 11.02 -7.68 -7.72
N VAL A 349 12.33 -7.97 -7.72
CA VAL A 349 13.26 -7.55 -8.78
C VAL A 349 12.96 -8.22 -10.13
N GLU A 350 12.71 -9.54 -10.14
CA GLU A 350 12.34 -10.27 -11.35
C GLU A 350 10.91 -9.93 -11.82
N GLY A 351 9.95 -9.84 -10.89
CA GLY A 351 8.54 -9.66 -11.18
C GLY A 351 8.13 -8.23 -11.51
N GLY A 352 8.76 -7.23 -10.90
CA GLY A 352 8.38 -5.83 -11.02
C GLY A 352 8.37 -5.29 -12.47
N PRO A 353 9.44 -5.48 -13.26
CA PRO A 353 9.46 -5.09 -14.67
C PRO A 353 8.40 -5.81 -15.51
N LEU A 354 8.12 -7.08 -15.21
CA LEU A 354 7.08 -7.88 -15.88
C LEU A 354 5.68 -7.35 -15.55
N ALA A 355 5.43 -7.01 -14.29
CA ALA A 355 4.21 -6.38 -13.81
C ALA A 355 3.97 -5.03 -14.50
N VAL A 356 4.97 -4.15 -14.54
CA VAL A 356 4.88 -2.84 -15.23
C VAL A 356 4.63 -3.00 -16.73
N ALA A 357 5.25 -4.00 -17.38
CA ALA A 357 4.99 -4.32 -18.78
C ALA A 357 3.55 -4.83 -19.00
N TRP A 358 3.07 -5.74 -18.15
CA TRP A 358 1.70 -6.26 -18.21
C TRP A 358 0.66 -5.17 -17.98
N LEU A 359 0.85 -4.30 -16.98
CA LEU A 359 -0.03 -3.15 -16.71
C LEU A 359 -0.08 -2.18 -17.90
N ALA A 360 1.03 -2.02 -18.63
CA ALA A 360 1.05 -1.18 -19.82
C ALA A 360 0.13 -1.71 -20.94
N THR A 361 -0.01 -3.04 -21.06
CA THR A 361 -0.99 -3.63 -21.99
C THR A 361 -2.44 -3.36 -21.57
N ARG A 362 -2.71 -3.28 -20.24
CA ARG A 362 -4.03 -2.90 -19.70
C ARG A 362 -4.35 -1.42 -19.95
N VAL A 363 -3.37 -0.53 -19.74
CA VAL A 363 -3.48 0.91 -20.07
C VAL A 363 -3.75 1.11 -21.57
N ALA A 364 -3.08 0.35 -22.44
CA ALA A 364 -3.30 0.37 -23.88
C ALA A 364 -4.63 -0.28 -24.33
N GLY A 365 -5.44 -0.81 -23.41
CA GLY A 365 -6.73 -1.42 -23.72
C GLY A 365 -6.65 -2.83 -24.34
N LEU A 366 -5.49 -3.48 -24.29
CA LEU A 366 -5.32 -4.84 -24.83
C LEU A 366 -5.97 -5.89 -23.91
N PRO A 367 -6.67 -6.90 -24.45
CA PRO A 367 -7.24 -8.00 -23.66
C PRO A 367 -6.22 -8.70 -22.76
N ALA A 368 -6.64 -9.04 -21.54
CA ALA A 368 -5.82 -9.89 -20.67
C ALA A 368 -5.91 -11.35 -21.12
N ILE A 369 -4.78 -12.04 -21.11
CA ILE A 369 -4.69 -13.48 -21.34
C ILE A 369 -4.45 -14.12 -19.96
N PRO A 370 -5.48 -14.73 -19.34
CA PRO A 370 -5.34 -15.40 -18.05
C PRO A 370 -4.68 -16.77 -18.21
N ASN A 371 -4.31 -17.38 -17.08
CA ASN A 371 -3.98 -18.80 -16.97
C ASN A 371 -4.65 -19.46 -15.75
N CYS A 372 -5.82 -18.96 -15.38
CA CYS A 372 -6.89 -19.80 -14.84
C CYS A 372 -7.25 -20.89 -15.88
#